data_AF-A0AB39BGI7-F1
#
_entry.id   AF-A0AB39BGI7-F1
#
_cell.length_a   1.000
_cell.length_b   1.000
_cell.length_c   1.000
_cell.angle_alpha   90.00
_cell.angle_beta   90.00
_cell.angle_gamma   90.00
#
_symmetry.space_group_name_H-M   'P 1'
#
loop_
_entity.id
_entity.type
_entity.pdbx_description
1 polymer ?
#
loop_
_entity_poly.entity_id
_entity_poly.type
_entity_poly.pdbx_seq_one_letter_code
_entity_poly.pdbx_strand_id
1 'polypeptide(L)'
;MTSTTRSTTRPAWGVWGGLSIVIGGALLFVATLIEVPLSEQSTPGLLGLFTPLFLGSAVAHALSMMFLAGGRTGADGIVGGSMVGRLALLGFGGVFLTSQTVYYVVSYALPPVEDYSGAFALTLVLSVGQLLLLLVASVAIVRAGIATGAARWALLALTAVAVATGAVANTADSFAVATTALLCSTGAQIVVGLVFATTRSRGTDGGKSAMRRDSLQVDVSASASR
;
A
#
# COMPACT_ATOMS: atom_id res chain seq x y z
N MET A 1 -32.32 3.01 -29.72
CA MET A 1 -31.36 2.33 -28.82
C MET A 1 -30.30 3.34 -28.39
N THR A 2 -30.48 3.96 -27.23
CA THR A 2 -29.54 4.94 -26.68
C THR A 2 -28.51 4.19 -25.83
N SER A 3 -27.34 3.94 -26.40
CA SER A 3 -26.18 3.39 -25.68
C SER A 3 -25.74 4.38 -24.61
N THR A 4 -26.14 4.16 -23.37
CA THR A 4 -25.65 4.94 -22.22
C THR A 4 -24.21 4.49 -21.95
N THR A 5 -23.26 5.25 -22.47
CA THR A 5 -21.83 5.11 -22.15
C THR A 5 -21.64 5.38 -20.65
N ARG A 6 -21.50 4.31 -19.84
CA ARG A 6 -21.06 4.44 -18.44
C ARG A 6 -19.66 5.03 -18.46
N SER A 7 -19.47 6.23 -17.91
CA SER A 7 -18.13 6.76 -17.67
C SER A 7 -17.49 5.95 -16.54
N THR A 8 -16.44 5.20 -16.87
CA THR A 8 -15.62 4.51 -15.87
C THR A 8 -14.60 5.51 -15.33
N THR A 9 -14.90 6.17 -14.23
CA THR A 9 -13.94 7.05 -13.54
C THR A 9 -12.97 6.21 -12.71
N ARG A 10 -11.70 6.65 -12.67
CA ARG A 10 -10.70 6.02 -11.79
C ARG A 10 -11.00 6.42 -10.35
N PRO A 11 -11.04 5.47 -9.41
CA PRO A 11 -11.28 5.81 -8.01
C PRO A 11 -10.10 6.59 -7.44
N ALA A 12 -10.38 7.64 -6.67
CA ALA A 12 -9.35 8.48 -6.07
C ALA A 12 -8.36 7.68 -5.20
N TRP A 13 -8.85 6.68 -4.44
CA TRP A 13 -7.99 5.79 -3.65
C TRP A 13 -7.00 5.02 -4.51
N GLY A 14 -7.41 4.60 -5.72
CA GLY A 14 -6.56 3.82 -6.62
C GLY A 14 -5.47 4.68 -7.23
N VAL A 15 -5.82 5.91 -7.63
CA VAL A 15 -4.86 6.88 -8.18
C VAL A 15 -3.86 7.32 -7.11
N TRP A 16 -4.33 7.87 -5.99
CA TRP A 16 -3.44 8.39 -4.95
C TRP A 16 -2.68 7.29 -4.22
N GLY A 17 -3.37 6.22 -3.81
CA GLY A 17 -2.73 5.06 -3.19
C GLY A 17 -1.71 4.41 -4.13
N GLY A 18 -2.08 4.19 -5.39
CA GLY A 18 -1.18 3.62 -6.39
C GLY A 18 0.04 4.49 -6.67
N LEU A 19 -0.13 5.79 -6.89
CA LEU A 19 0.99 6.72 -7.10
C LEU A 19 1.92 6.79 -5.89
N SER A 20 1.36 6.84 -4.68
CA SER A 20 2.17 6.84 -3.45
C SER A 20 2.98 5.55 -3.29
N ILE A 21 2.41 4.38 -3.66
CA ILE A 21 3.17 3.11 -3.69
C ILE A 21 4.28 3.15 -4.75
N VAL A 22 4.01 3.66 -5.96
CA VAL A 22 5.04 3.77 -7.00
C VAL A 22 6.19 4.66 -6.56
N ILE A 23 5.88 5.84 -6.01
CA ILE A 23 6.88 6.79 -5.51
C ILE A 23 7.66 6.14 -4.36
N GLY A 24 6.97 5.54 -3.40
CA GLY A 24 7.62 4.82 -2.29
C GLY A 24 8.55 3.72 -2.79
N GLY A 25 8.06 2.83 -3.66
CA GLY A 25 8.85 1.73 -4.20
C GLY A 25 10.05 2.21 -5.01
N ALA A 26 9.90 3.27 -5.82
CA ALA A 26 11.01 3.84 -6.60
C ALA A 26 12.07 4.51 -5.70
N LEU A 27 11.66 5.28 -4.70
CA LEU A 27 12.57 5.88 -3.73
C LEU A 27 13.33 4.80 -2.96
N LEU A 28 12.62 3.77 -2.48
CA LEU A 28 13.23 2.67 -1.74
C LEU A 28 14.17 1.84 -2.62
N PHE A 29 13.81 1.60 -3.88
CA PHE A 29 14.67 0.91 -4.84
C PHE A 29 16.02 1.62 -5.00
N VAL A 30 15.99 2.94 -5.21
CA VAL A 30 17.21 3.75 -5.33
C VAL A 30 17.97 3.80 -4.00
N ALA A 31 17.27 3.93 -2.87
CA ALA A 31 17.90 3.89 -1.55
C ALA A 31 18.63 2.56 -1.30
N THR A 32 18.02 1.41 -1.64
CA THR A 32 18.64 0.09 -1.52
C THR A 32 19.88 -0.06 -2.39
N LEU A 33 19.90 0.56 -3.59
CA LEU A 33 21.12 0.58 -4.42
C LEU A 33 22.23 1.44 -3.80
N ILE A 34 21.89 2.58 -3.20
CA ILE A 34 22.85 3.45 -2.51
C ILE A 34 23.36 2.81 -1.22
N GLU A 35 22.56 1.98 -0.58
CA GLU A 35 22.93 1.28 0.65
C GLU A 35 24.09 0.31 0.43
N VAL A 36 24.25 -0.24 -0.78
CA VAL A 36 25.35 -1.16 -1.12
C VAL A 36 26.73 -0.50 -0.92
N PRO A 37 27.07 0.61 -1.60
CA PRO A 37 28.34 1.28 -1.33
C PRO A 37 28.38 1.94 0.06
N LEU A 38 27.23 2.30 0.64
CA LEU A 38 27.18 2.88 1.99
C LEU A 38 27.60 1.87 3.08
N SER A 39 27.24 0.59 2.92
CA SER A 39 27.61 -0.48 3.85
C SER A 39 29.09 -0.86 3.75
N GLU A 40 29.71 -0.64 2.58
CA GLU A 40 31.16 -0.82 2.37
C GLU A 40 31.98 0.37 2.89
N GLN A 41 31.52 1.60 2.61
CA GLN A 41 32.19 2.83 3.02
C GLN A 41 31.19 3.92 3.39
N SER A 42 31.00 4.12 4.70
CA SER A 42 30.14 5.18 5.21
C SER A 42 30.76 6.56 4.96
N THR A 43 30.21 7.29 3.99
CA THR A 43 30.58 8.69 3.72
C THR A 43 29.39 9.60 3.99
N PRO A 44 29.62 10.83 4.51
CA PRO A 44 28.53 11.77 4.77
C PRO A 44 27.67 12.09 3.55
N GLY A 45 28.27 12.07 2.35
CA GLY A 45 27.56 12.31 1.09
C GLY A 45 26.58 11.20 0.73
N LEU A 46 27.02 9.93 0.80
CA LEU A 46 26.14 8.79 0.53
C LEU A 46 25.02 8.69 1.56
N LEU A 47 25.34 8.90 2.85
CA LEU A 47 24.34 8.90 3.92
C LEU A 47 23.31 10.03 3.70
N GLY A 48 23.77 11.24 3.36
CA GLY A 48 22.91 12.38 3.07
C GLY A 48 21.96 12.18 1.89
N LEU A 49 22.35 11.36 0.90
CA LEU A 49 21.48 10.97 -0.21
C LEU A 49 20.53 9.82 0.16
N PHE A 50 21.04 8.82 0.89
CA PHE A 50 20.28 7.65 1.33
C PHE A 50 19.11 8.04 2.24
N THR A 51 19.35 8.86 3.27
CA THR A 51 18.37 9.21 4.30
C THR A 51 17.03 9.72 3.76
N PRO A 52 16.98 10.79 2.93
CA PRO A 52 15.72 11.32 2.43
C PRO A 52 15.00 10.35 1.48
N LEU A 53 15.74 9.55 0.70
CA LEU A 53 15.14 8.54 -0.18
C LEU A 53 14.50 7.42 0.65
N PHE A 54 15.23 6.90 1.63
CA PHE A 54 14.78 5.82 2.49
C PHE A 54 13.59 6.25 3.37
N LEU A 55 13.72 7.34 4.13
CA LEU A 55 12.64 7.82 5.01
C LEU A 55 11.46 8.39 4.21
N GLY A 56 11.74 9.07 3.09
CA GLY A 56 10.71 9.54 2.16
C GLY A 56 9.89 8.38 1.58
N SER A 57 10.55 7.25 1.26
CA SER A 57 9.86 6.04 0.83
C SER A 57 8.94 5.48 1.90
N ALA A 58 9.37 5.50 3.17
CA ALA A 58 8.59 4.99 4.29
C ALA A 58 7.30 5.82 4.49
N VAL A 59 7.44 7.15 4.42
CA VAL A 59 6.31 8.09 4.48
C VAL A 59 5.36 7.88 3.29
N ALA A 60 5.88 7.74 2.07
CA ALA A 60 5.06 7.53 0.88
C ALA A 60 4.22 6.24 0.98
N HIS A 61 4.81 5.15 1.46
CA HIS A 61 4.08 3.91 1.72
C HIS A 61 3.03 4.07 2.82
N ALA A 62 3.34 4.73 3.93
CA ALA A 62 2.35 4.99 4.98
C ALA A 62 1.16 5.82 4.46
N LEU A 63 1.42 6.87 3.69
CA LEU A 63 0.40 7.70 3.04
C LEU A 63 -0.46 6.88 2.06
N SER A 64 0.15 5.94 1.33
CA SER A 64 -0.61 5.08 0.43
C SER A 64 -1.68 4.27 1.17
N MET A 65 -1.36 3.78 2.37
CA MET A 65 -2.33 3.05 3.20
C MET A 65 -3.46 3.94 3.69
N MET A 66 -3.18 5.22 3.97
CA MET A 66 -4.22 6.21 4.28
C MET A 66 -5.17 6.43 3.10
N PHE A 67 -4.62 6.61 1.89
CA PHE A 67 -5.44 6.79 0.69
C PHE A 67 -6.29 5.55 0.37
N LEU A 68 -5.71 4.37 0.52
CA LEU A 68 -6.40 3.09 0.30
C LEU A 68 -7.50 2.87 1.37
N ALA A 69 -7.22 3.12 2.64
CA ALA A 69 -8.18 2.91 3.72
C ALA A 69 -9.34 3.94 3.70
N GLY A 70 -9.04 5.20 3.40
CA GLY A 70 -9.98 6.31 3.54
C GLY A 70 -10.79 6.65 2.28
N GLY A 71 -10.24 6.58 1.08
CA GLY A 71 -10.87 7.24 -0.07
C GLY A 71 -11.17 8.73 0.21
N ARG A 72 -12.06 9.36 -0.55
CA ARG A 72 -12.34 10.82 -0.39
C ARG A 72 -13.32 11.13 0.76
N THR A 73 -14.08 10.13 1.24
CA THR A 73 -15.17 10.31 2.23
C THR A 73 -15.18 9.26 3.35
N GLY A 74 -14.12 8.46 3.52
CA GLY A 74 -14.06 7.37 4.50
C GLY A 74 -14.80 6.11 4.04
N ALA A 75 -15.96 6.22 3.39
CA ALA A 75 -16.75 5.09 2.86
C ALA A 75 -16.25 4.54 1.52
N ASP A 76 -15.43 5.31 0.80
CA ASP A 76 -14.99 5.00 -0.56
C ASP A 76 -13.67 4.20 -0.64
N GLY A 77 -13.08 3.82 0.49
CA GLY A 77 -11.79 3.09 0.52
C GLY A 77 -11.85 1.71 -0.13
N ILE A 78 -10.69 1.14 -0.45
CA ILE A 78 -10.56 -0.17 -1.13
C ILE A 78 -11.13 -1.34 -0.30
N VAL A 79 -11.23 -1.16 1.03
CA VAL A 79 -11.81 -2.13 1.98
C VAL A 79 -13.31 -1.90 2.24
N GLY A 80 -13.94 -0.95 1.55
CA GLY A 80 -15.36 -0.60 1.72
C GLY A 80 -15.68 -0.23 3.17
N GLY A 81 -16.77 -0.79 3.71
CA GLY A 81 -17.24 -0.56 5.10
C GLY A 81 -16.49 -1.35 6.19
N SER A 82 -15.48 -2.16 5.85
CA SER A 82 -14.82 -3.03 6.83
C SER A 82 -13.90 -2.25 7.76
N MET A 83 -14.30 -2.07 9.03
CA MET A 83 -13.44 -1.46 10.06
C MET A 83 -12.14 -2.23 10.27
N VAL A 84 -12.21 -3.57 10.29
CA VAL A 84 -11.03 -4.44 10.45
C VAL A 84 -10.05 -4.22 9.30
N GLY A 85 -10.53 -4.13 8.05
CA GLY A 85 -9.67 -3.86 6.90
C GLY A 85 -9.01 -2.48 6.95
N ARG A 86 -9.73 -1.46 7.42
CA ARG A 86 -9.18 -0.10 7.57
C ARG A 86 -8.09 -0.05 8.65
N LEU A 87 -8.37 -0.63 9.82
CA LEU A 87 -7.40 -0.71 10.91
C LEU A 87 -6.17 -1.53 10.50
N ALA A 88 -6.36 -2.60 9.74
CA ALA A 88 -5.25 -3.39 9.22
C ALA A 88 -4.38 -2.61 8.24
N LEU A 89 -4.97 -1.85 7.29
CA LEU A 89 -4.21 -1.00 6.37
C LEU A 89 -3.46 0.11 7.09
N LEU A 90 -4.15 0.87 7.95
CA LEU A 90 -3.55 1.99 8.69
C LEU A 90 -2.49 1.48 9.68
N GLY A 91 -2.78 0.38 10.37
CA GLY A 91 -1.84 -0.30 11.26
C GLY A 91 -0.61 -0.77 10.49
N PHE A 92 -0.78 -1.41 9.33
CA PHE A 92 0.35 -1.79 8.48
C PHE A 92 1.21 -0.59 8.11
N GLY A 93 0.60 0.51 7.63
CA GLY A 93 1.34 1.73 7.28
C GLY A 93 2.10 2.33 8.46
N GLY A 94 1.48 2.37 9.65
CA GLY A 94 2.12 2.85 10.88
C GLY A 94 3.27 1.96 11.34
N VAL A 95 3.04 0.64 11.45
CA VAL A 95 4.06 -0.33 11.87
C VAL A 95 5.22 -0.37 10.88
N PHE A 96 4.95 -0.31 9.57
CA PHE A 96 5.97 -0.23 8.53
C PHE A 96 6.83 1.02 8.71
N LEU A 97 6.21 2.20 8.85
CA LEU A 97 6.93 3.45 9.06
C LEU A 97 7.80 3.41 10.33
N THR A 98 7.26 2.86 11.42
CA THR A 98 8.02 2.65 12.66
C THR A 98 9.19 1.69 12.42
N SER A 99 8.97 0.57 11.73
CA SER A 99 10.01 -0.41 11.42
C SER A 99 11.14 0.20 10.59
N GLN A 100 10.83 0.97 9.55
CA GLN A 100 11.83 1.65 8.74
C GLN A 100 12.59 2.71 9.57
N THR A 101 11.88 3.46 10.42
CA THR A 101 12.51 4.45 11.30
C THR A 101 13.46 3.81 12.30
N VAL A 102 13.06 2.71 12.93
CA VAL A 102 13.91 1.95 13.87
C VAL A 102 15.14 1.42 13.15
N TYR A 103 14.97 0.81 11.97
CA TYR A 103 16.09 0.34 11.15
C TYR A 103 17.08 1.46 10.86
N TYR A 104 16.58 2.62 10.40
CA TYR A 104 17.42 3.78 10.10
C TYR A 104 18.19 4.26 11.33
N VAL A 105 17.50 4.41 12.46
CA VAL A 105 18.11 4.93 13.69
C VAL A 105 19.20 3.99 14.20
N VAL A 106 18.89 2.69 14.26
CA VAL A 106 19.81 1.66 14.77
C VAL A 106 21.03 1.50 13.86
N SER A 107 20.83 1.54 12.55
CA SER A 107 21.90 1.26 11.58
C SER A 107 22.76 2.48 11.27
N TYR A 108 22.20 3.69 11.34
CA TYR A 108 22.86 4.89 10.80
C TYR A 108 22.90 6.11 11.73
N ALA A 109 22.03 6.20 12.74
CA ALA A 109 21.95 7.40 13.58
C ALA A 109 22.61 7.23 14.95
N LEU A 110 22.66 5.99 15.47
CA LEU A 110 23.23 5.69 16.77
C LEU A 110 24.71 5.28 16.68
N PRO A 111 25.52 5.59 17.69
CA PRO A 111 26.87 5.05 17.78
C PRO A 111 26.83 3.52 17.95
N PRO A 112 27.85 2.80 17.47
CA PRO A 112 28.02 1.37 17.73
C PRO A 112 28.00 1.08 19.24
N VAL A 113 27.16 0.13 19.66
CA VAL A 113 27.14 -0.41 21.02
C VAL A 113 27.34 -1.92 21.00
N GLU A 114 27.72 -2.50 22.14
CA GLU A 114 28.05 -3.93 22.25
C GLU A 114 26.80 -4.83 22.18
N ASP A 115 25.62 -4.32 22.55
CA ASP A 115 24.38 -5.11 22.60
C ASP A 115 23.21 -4.41 21.87
N TYR A 116 22.76 -5.04 20.79
CA TYR A 116 21.57 -4.67 20.02
C TYR A 116 20.40 -5.66 20.17
N SER A 117 20.45 -6.55 21.15
CA SER A 117 19.44 -7.60 21.36
C SER A 117 18.00 -7.05 21.45
N GLY A 118 17.81 -5.93 22.15
CA GLY A 118 16.51 -5.25 22.23
C GLY A 118 16.02 -4.69 20.89
N ALA A 119 16.92 -4.11 20.10
CA ALA A 119 16.60 -3.59 18.77
C ALA A 119 16.27 -4.73 17.78
N PHE A 120 16.96 -5.86 17.90
CA PHE A 120 16.67 -7.06 17.13
C PHE A 120 15.29 -7.63 17.47
N ALA A 121 14.98 -7.79 18.76
CA ALA A 121 13.66 -8.26 19.21
C ALA A 121 12.54 -7.33 18.74
N LEU A 122 12.73 -6.02 18.85
CA LEU A 122 11.77 -5.02 18.36
C LEU A 122 11.58 -5.13 16.84
N THR A 123 12.66 -5.21 16.07
CA THR A 123 12.60 -5.35 14.61
C THR A 123 11.87 -6.62 14.19
N LEU A 124 12.08 -7.73 14.90
CA LEU A 124 11.36 -8.99 14.66
C LEU A 124 9.85 -8.84 14.91
N VAL A 125 9.46 -8.26 16.05
CA VAL A 125 8.05 -8.01 16.38
C VAL A 125 7.39 -7.11 15.36
N LEU A 126 8.04 -6.01 14.96
CA LEU A 126 7.53 -5.09 13.94
C LEU A 126 7.41 -5.80 12.59
N SER A 127 8.39 -6.63 12.22
CA SER A 127 8.40 -7.37 10.96
C SER A 127 7.28 -8.42 10.86
N VAL A 128 7.06 -9.18 11.93
CA VAL A 128 5.94 -10.14 11.98
C VAL A 128 4.60 -9.39 12.03
N GLY A 129 4.51 -8.34 12.84
CA GLY A 129 3.31 -7.52 12.99
C GLY A 129 2.86 -6.90 11.67
N GLN A 130 3.77 -6.27 10.93
CA GLN A 130 3.44 -5.68 9.63
C GLN A 130 2.99 -6.72 8.60
N LEU A 131 3.59 -7.91 8.56
CA LEU A 131 3.19 -8.97 7.62
C LEU A 131 1.78 -9.49 7.94
N LEU A 132 1.46 -9.68 9.22
CA LEU A 132 0.12 -10.08 9.64
C LEU A 132 -0.93 -9.01 9.30
N LEU A 133 -0.62 -7.75 9.57
CA LEU A 133 -1.50 -6.62 9.23
C LEU A 133 -1.72 -6.52 7.71
N LEU A 134 -0.65 -6.66 6.92
CA LEU A 134 -0.72 -6.66 5.46
C LEU A 134 -1.56 -7.83 4.93
N LEU A 135 -1.42 -9.02 5.51
CA LEU A 135 -2.23 -10.18 5.14
C LEU A 135 -3.71 -9.96 5.45
N VAL A 136 -4.04 -9.48 6.66
CA VAL A 136 -5.42 -9.16 7.06
C VAL A 136 -6.02 -8.09 6.14
N ALA A 137 -5.25 -7.03 5.85
CA ALA A 137 -5.65 -5.98 4.91
C ALA A 137 -5.92 -6.55 3.51
N SER A 138 -5.02 -7.38 2.98
CA SER A 138 -5.13 -8.00 1.67
C SER A 138 -6.37 -8.90 1.57
N VAL A 139 -6.64 -9.72 2.58
CA VAL A 139 -7.85 -10.55 2.65
C VAL A 139 -9.10 -9.67 2.73
N ALA A 140 -9.08 -8.60 3.53
CA ALA A 140 -10.20 -7.67 3.63
C ALA A 140 -10.50 -6.99 2.28
N ILE A 141 -9.48 -6.59 1.51
CA ILE A 141 -9.63 -6.04 0.15
C ILE A 141 -10.26 -7.05 -0.79
N VAL A 142 -9.76 -8.29 -0.80
CA VAL A 142 -10.31 -9.36 -1.64
C VAL A 142 -11.77 -9.62 -1.28
N ARG A 143 -12.12 -9.64 0.00
CA ARG A 143 -13.50 -9.87 0.47
C ARG A 143 -14.43 -8.69 0.21
N ALA A 144 -13.93 -7.46 0.32
CA ALA A 144 -14.73 -6.25 0.08
C ALA A 144 -15.16 -6.15 -1.40
N GLY A 145 -14.35 -6.67 -2.33
CA GLY A 145 -14.72 -6.74 -3.75
C GLY A 145 -14.86 -5.37 -4.43
N ILE A 146 -14.37 -4.30 -3.81
CA ILE A 146 -14.39 -2.94 -4.34
C ILE A 146 -13.45 -2.82 -5.54
N ALA A 147 -12.25 -3.39 -5.42
CA ALA A 147 -11.31 -3.52 -6.54
C ALA A 147 -11.68 -4.72 -7.42
N THR A 148 -11.45 -4.60 -8.72
CA THR A 148 -11.70 -5.65 -9.71
C THR A 148 -10.43 -6.03 -10.48
N GLY A 149 -10.43 -7.20 -11.11
CA GLY A 149 -9.28 -7.69 -11.89
C GLY A 149 -8.02 -7.86 -11.05
N ALA A 150 -6.87 -7.49 -11.62
CA ALA A 150 -5.55 -7.61 -10.98
C ALA A 150 -5.45 -6.83 -9.67
N ALA A 151 -6.09 -5.65 -9.58
CA ALA A 151 -6.04 -4.79 -8.40
C ALA A 151 -6.63 -5.43 -7.14
N ARG A 152 -7.60 -6.33 -7.30
CA ARG A 152 -8.18 -7.08 -6.18
C ARG A 152 -7.15 -7.97 -5.49
N TRP A 153 -6.22 -8.52 -6.26
CA TRP A 153 -5.24 -9.50 -5.79
C TRP A 153 -3.84 -8.91 -5.61
N ALA A 154 -3.60 -7.68 -6.07
CA ALA A 154 -2.29 -7.07 -6.11
C ALA A 154 -1.60 -7.02 -4.73
N LEU A 155 -2.30 -6.60 -3.68
CA LEU A 155 -1.71 -6.58 -2.32
C LEU A 155 -1.50 -7.97 -1.74
N LEU A 156 -2.35 -8.95 -2.08
CA LEU A 156 -2.14 -10.33 -1.65
C LEU A 156 -0.90 -10.94 -2.33
N ALA A 157 -0.73 -10.70 -3.63
CA ALA A 157 0.48 -11.08 -4.36
C ALA A 157 1.73 -10.37 -3.78
N LEU A 158 1.61 -9.08 -3.46
CA LEU A 158 2.68 -8.34 -2.79
C LEU A 158 3.02 -8.93 -1.43
N THR A 159 2.01 -9.35 -0.66
CA THR A 159 2.21 -10.01 0.64
C THR A 159 3.03 -11.29 0.47
N ALA A 160 2.69 -12.11 -0.52
CA ALA A 160 3.43 -13.34 -0.81
C ALA A 160 4.88 -13.04 -1.22
N VAL A 161 5.10 -12.05 -2.09
CA VAL A 161 6.44 -11.60 -2.48
C VAL A 161 7.21 -11.10 -1.25
N ALA A 162 6.61 -10.26 -0.42
CA ALA A 162 7.25 -9.70 0.77
C ALA A 162 7.66 -10.79 1.77
N VAL A 163 6.82 -11.81 1.97
CA VAL A 163 7.17 -12.98 2.79
C VAL A 163 8.35 -13.74 2.19
N ALA A 164 8.31 -14.04 0.89
CA ALA A 164 9.38 -14.77 0.22
C ALA A 164 10.70 -14.01 0.24
N THR A 165 10.69 -12.72 -0.16
CA THR A 165 11.90 -11.88 -0.16
C THR A 165 12.41 -11.61 1.25
N GLY A 166 11.51 -11.46 2.23
CA GLY A 166 11.87 -11.30 3.64
C GLY A 166 12.53 -12.56 4.19
N ALA A 167 11.99 -13.75 3.90
CA ALA A 167 12.61 -15.00 4.28
C ALA A 167 14.01 -15.15 3.67
N VAL A 168 14.14 -14.92 2.36
CA VAL A 168 15.44 -14.97 1.66
C VAL A 168 16.43 -13.98 2.28
N ALA A 169 16.03 -12.73 2.51
CA ALA A 169 16.92 -11.72 3.09
C ALA A 169 17.37 -12.06 4.52
N ASN A 170 16.53 -12.72 5.32
CA ASN A 170 16.87 -13.12 6.70
C ASN A 170 17.72 -14.39 6.76
N THR A 171 17.66 -15.28 5.77
CA THR A 171 18.44 -16.53 5.74
C THR A 171 19.66 -16.46 4.84
N ALA A 172 19.88 -15.33 4.14
CA ALA A 172 20.99 -15.19 3.21
C ALA A 172 22.30 -14.91 3.96
N ASP A 173 23.32 -15.73 3.71
CA ASP A 173 24.69 -15.49 4.18
C ASP A 173 25.43 -14.45 3.33
N SER A 174 24.84 -14.03 2.21
CA SER A 174 25.41 -13.07 1.26
C SER A 174 24.59 -11.79 1.23
N PHE A 175 25.27 -10.66 1.51
CA PHE A 175 24.69 -9.33 1.38
C PHE A 175 24.08 -9.10 -0.01
N ALA A 176 24.78 -9.54 -1.07
CA ALA A 176 24.28 -9.41 -2.44
C ALA A 176 22.94 -10.14 -2.69
N VAL A 177 22.75 -11.32 -2.08
CA VAL A 177 21.50 -12.08 -2.17
C VAL A 177 20.38 -11.36 -1.43
N ALA A 178 20.65 -10.85 -0.22
CA ALA A 178 19.69 -10.06 0.55
C ALA A 178 19.28 -8.78 -0.20
N THR A 179 20.25 -8.01 -0.72
CA THR A 179 20.00 -6.82 -1.55
C THR A 179 19.15 -7.16 -2.76
N THR A 180 19.47 -8.24 -3.48
CA THR A 180 18.70 -8.66 -4.67
C THR A 180 17.25 -8.98 -4.30
N ALA A 181 17.01 -9.69 -3.20
CA ALA A 181 15.67 -9.98 -2.71
C ALA A 181 14.88 -8.69 -2.38
N LEU A 182 15.53 -7.71 -1.75
CA LEU A 182 14.93 -6.41 -1.44
C LEU A 182 14.61 -5.60 -2.72
N LEU A 183 15.49 -5.63 -3.72
CA LEU A 183 15.24 -5.00 -5.03
C LEU A 183 14.08 -5.67 -5.78
N CYS A 184 13.95 -6.99 -5.71
CA CYS A 184 12.79 -7.69 -6.26
C CYS A 184 11.49 -7.27 -5.54
N SER A 185 11.54 -7.11 -4.21
CA SER A 185 10.39 -6.67 -3.41
C SER A 185 9.94 -5.25 -3.78
N THR A 186 10.89 -4.31 -3.90
CA THR A 186 10.58 -2.93 -4.32
C THR A 186 10.09 -2.85 -5.76
N GLY A 187 10.64 -3.68 -6.66
CA GLY A 187 10.09 -3.85 -8.02
C GLY A 187 8.64 -4.32 -8.01
N ALA A 188 8.29 -5.28 -7.16
CA ALA A 188 6.91 -5.74 -7.00
C ALA A 188 5.99 -4.65 -6.43
N GLN A 189 6.47 -3.83 -5.49
CA GLN A 189 5.73 -2.67 -4.97
C GLN A 189 5.40 -1.70 -6.11
N ILE A 190 6.36 -1.35 -6.96
CA ILE A 190 6.15 -0.47 -8.13
C ILE A 190 5.05 -1.04 -9.04
N VAL A 191 5.12 -2.33 -9.38
CA VAL A 191 4.09 -2.99 -10.21
C VAL A 191 2.72 -2.92 -9.56
N VAL A 192 2.61 -3.19 -8.26
CA VAL A 192 1.34 -3.11 -7.51
C VAL A 192 0.79 -1.68 -7.50
N GLY A 193 1.65 -0.69 -7.30
CA GLY A 193 1.27 0.72 -7.37
C GLY A 193 0.73 1.11 -8.74
N LEU A 194 1.37 0.66 -9.83
CA LEU A 194 0.90 0.87 -11.20
C LEU A 194 -0.46 0.19 -11.45
N VAL A 195 -0.65 -1.03 -10.95
CA VAL A 195 -1.94 -1.74 -11.04
C VAL A 195 -3.04 -0.93 -10.36
N PHE A 196 -2.80 -0.38 -9.17
CA PHE A 196 -3.79 0.48 -8.51
C PHE A 196 -4.04 1.80 -9.24
N ALA A 197 -2.99 2.48 -9.69
CA ALA A 197 -3.10 3.77 -10.38
C ALA A 197 -3.86 3.69 -11.71
N THR A 198 -3.88 2.50 -12.33
CA THR A 198 -4.57 2.22 -13.59
C THR A 198 -5.95 1.58 -13.40
N THR A 199 -6.34 1.23 -12.17
CA THR A 199 -7.61 0.59 -11.86
C THR A 199 -8.80 1.50 -12.19
N ARG A 200 -9.89 0.89 -12.70
CA ARG A 200 -11.17 1.57 -12.95
C ARG A 200 -12.25 0.95 -12.07
N SER A 201 -13.08 1.78 -11.45
CA SER A 201 -14.24 1.30 -10.69
C SER A 201 -15.47 1.23 -11.61
N ARG A 202 -16.35 0.24 -11.40
CA ARG A 202 -17.67 0.24 -12.03
C ARG A 202 -18.53 1.24 -11.24
N GLY A 203 -18.86 2.37 -11.87
CA GLY A 203 -19.77 3.36 -11.29
C GLY A 203 -21.07 2.70 -10.84
N THR A 204 -21.37 2.81 -9.54
CA THR A 204 -22.64 2.42 -8.93
C THR A 204 -23.70 3.48 -9.23
N ASP A 205 -24.10 3.63 -10.50
CA ASP A 205 -25.24 4.46 -10.89
C ASP A 205 -26.58 3.69 -10.83
N GLY A 206 -26.64 2.59 -10.07
CA GLY A 206 -27.88 1.83 -9.84
C GLY A 206 -28.84 2.48 -8.84
N GLY A 207 -28.34 3.37 -7.96
CA GLY A 207 -29.13 3.89 -6.83
C GLY A 207 -30.05 5.07 -7.16
N LYS A 208 -29.67 5.94 -8.11
CA LYS A 208 -30.48 7.12 -8.47
C LYS A 208 -31.56 6.84 -9.51
N SER A 209 -31.40 5.80 -10.32
CA SER A 209 -32.43 5.42 -11.31
C SER A 209 -33.63 4.68 -10.70
N ALA A 210 -33.47 4.03 -9.55
CA ALA A 210 -34.60 3.44 -8.83
C ALA A 210 -35.49 4.54 -8.22
N MET A 211 -34.88 5.52 -7.52
CA MET A 211 -35.63 6.60 -6.86
C MET A 211 -36.30 7.58 -7.84
N ARG A 212 -35.74 7.74 -9.06
CA ARG A 212 -36.36 8.58 -10.12
C ARG A 212 -37.50 7.86 -10.87
N ARG A 213 -37.56 6.53 -10.83
CA ARG A 213 -38.71 5.79 -11.40
C ARG A 213 -39.92 5.86 -10.49
N ASP A 214 -39.70 5.76 -9.17
CA ASP A 214 -40.82 5.86 -8.21
C ASP A 214 -41.46 7.24 -8.23
N SER A 215 -40.68 8.33 -8.35
CA SER A 215 -41.26 9.67 -8.46
C SER A 215 -42.04 9.91 -9.76
N LEU A 216 -41.59 9.36 -10.88
CA LEU A 216 -42.33 9.43 -12.15
C LEU A 216 -43.59 8.54 -12.15
N GLN A 217 -43.61 7.44 -11.40
CA GLN A 217 -44.77 6.55 -11.33
C GLN A 217 -45.89 7.13 -10.43
N VAL A 218 -45.52 7.87 -9.39
CA VAL A 218 -46.47 8.60 -8.53
C VAL A 218 -47.16 9.73 -9.32
N ASP A 219 -46.41 10.48 -10.14
CA ASP A 219 -46.97 11.60 -10.91
C ASP A 219 -47.93 11.15 -12.03
N VAL A 220 -47.66 10.01 -12.69
CA VAL A 220 -48.55 9.48 -13.73
C VAL A 220 -49.86 8.94 -13.14
N SER A 221 -49.81 8.38 -11.93
CA SER A 221 -51.00 7.85 -11.25
C SER A 221 -51.96 8.96 -10.78
N ALA A 222 -51.44 10.16 -10.49
CA ALA A 222 -52.25 11.31 -10.11
C ALA A 222 -52.92 12.04 -11.29
N SER A 223 -52.42 11.83 -12.52
CA SER A 223 -52.96 12.45 -13.74
C SER A 223 -54.10 11.65 -14.38
N ALA A 224 -54.31 10.39 -14.01
CA ALA A 224 -55.27 9.49 -14.67
C ALA A 224 -56.65 9.41 -13.96
N SER A 225 -56.88 10.24 -12.94
CA SER A 225 -58.10 10.24 -12.11
C SER A 225 -58.97 11.50 -12.25
N ARG A 226 -58.89 12.22 -13.37
CA ARG A 226 -59.79 13.33 -13.71
C ARG A 226 -60.51 13.10 -15.03
#